data_AF-A0AAN8Q7Z3-F1
#
_entry.id   AF-A0AAN8Q7Z3-F1
#
_cell.length_a   1.000
_cell.length_b   1.000
_cell.length_c   1.000
_cell.angle_alpha   90.00
_cell.angle_beta   90.00
_cell.angle_gamma   90.00
#
_symmetry.space_group_name_H-M   'P 1'
#
loop_
_entity.id
_entity.type
_entity.pdbx_description
1 polymer ?
#
loop_
_entity_poly.entity_id
_entity_poly.type
_entity_poly.pdbx_seq_one_letter_code
_entity_poly.pdbx_strand_id
1 'polypeptide(L)'
;MRDKCKGAACNRFNCPANCQNKKGKVWGTLFYDVQSSICRAAMHYGIINNNGGLVDTTRKDKFPFFVKATKNGIESFSKYKAGNAFVVAKVERQSVDCYATMVEICPFKKPYSNCPRVFCPANCKNEPSYWAPVVGNSFYTDSSSICRAAIHAGVIQAGGGYVDVLALDKKKSYVGVLKNGIQSESKSNPEGGSFRVFAVRE
;
A
#
# COMPACT_ATOMS: atom_id res chain seq x y z
N MET A 1 -6.78 -12.35 -13.46
CA MET A 1 -6.24 -11.56 -12.32
C MET A 1 -7.31 -10.99 -11.38
N ARG A 2 -8.60 -11.40 -11.45
CA ARG A 2 -9.68 -10.81 -10.65
C ARG A 2 -9.83 -11.37 -9.22
N ASP A 3 -9.32 -12.58 -8.94
CA ASP A 3 -9.82 -13.32 -7.76
C ASP A 3 -8.80 -13.69 -6.67
N LYS A 4 -7.50 -13.39 -6.82
CA LYS A 4 -6.52 -13.85 -5.82
C LYS A 4 -6.15 -12.84 -4.74
N CYS A 5 -6.65 -11.61 -4.82
CA CYS A 5 -6.01 -10.53 -4.09
C CYS A 5 -6.94 -9.32 -3.86
N LYS A 6 -7.53 -9.21 -2.65
CA LYS A 6 -8.33 -8.05 -2.19
C LYS A 6 -7.54 -7.25 -1.13
N GLY A 7 -7.15 -6.01 -1.43
CA GLY A 7 -6.44 -5.07 -0.52
C GLY A 7 -5.19 -4.41 -1.14
N ALA A 8 -4.56 -3.45 -0.45
CA ALA A 8 -3.39 -2.71 -0.98
C ALA A 8 -2.10 -3.54 -1.14
N ALA A 9 -1.91 -4.64 -0.41
CA ALA A 9 -0.79 -5.55 -0.70
C ALA A 9 -0.83 -6.13 -2.12
N CYS A 10 -2.00 -6.09 -2.77
CA CYS A 10 -2.19 -6.54 -4.15
C CYS A 10 -2.07 -5.42 -5.19
N ASN A 11 -1.85 -4.19 -4.72
CA ASN A 11 -1.71 -3.00 -5.56
C ASN A 11 -0.24 -2.63 -5.78
N ARG A 12 0.68 -3.17 -4.97
CA ARG A 12 2.13 -2.96 -5.10
C ARG A 12 2.78 -4.05 -5.96
N PHE A 13 3.60 -3.64 -6.91
CA PHE A 13 4.28 -4.50 -7.88
C PHE A 13 5.76 -4.16 -7.92
N ASN A 14 6.63 -5.16 -7.75
CA ASN A 14 8.06 -4.99 -7.94
C ASN A 14 8.41 -5.17 -9.42
N CYS A 15 8.86 -4.09 -10.04
CA CYS A 15 9.26 -4.09 -11.44
C CYS A 15 10.75 -4.41 -11.55
N PRO A 16 11.15 -5.42 -12.33
CA PRO A 16 12.56 -5.72 -12.55
C PRO A 16 13.22 -4.65 -13.43
N ALA A 17 14.55 -4.62 -13.40
CA ALA A 17 15.33 -3.78 -14.31
C ALA A 17 15.11 -4.18 -15.79
N ASN A 18 15.46 -3.28 -16.70
CA ASN A 18 15.43 -3.48 -18.15
C ASN A 18 14.03 -3.77 -18.73
N CYS A 19 13.00 -3.12 -18.16
CA CYS A 19 11.64 -3.22 -18.66
C CYS A 19 11.34 -2.30 -19.86
N GLN A 20 12.17 -1.30 -20.13
CA GLN A 20 11.88 -0.24 -21.12
C GLN A 20 11.65 -0.81 -22.53
N ASN A 21 12.47 -1.76 -22.94
CA ASN A 21 12.43 -2.38 -24.28
C ASN A 21 11.57 -3.65 -24.35
N LYS A 22 10.84 -4.01 -23.28
CA LYS A 22 9.98 -5.21 -23.28
C LYS A 22 8.71 -4.97 -24.11
N LYS A 23 8.14 -6.02 -24.71
CA LYS A 23 6.98 -5.94 -25.63
C LYS A 23 5.64 -5.50 -25.01
N GLY A 24 5.58 -5.20 -23.71
CA GLY A 24 4.32 -4.85 -23.03
C GLY A 24 3.71 -3.53 -23.53
N LYS A 25 2.47 -3.56 -24.02
CA LYS A 25 1.80 -2.33 -24.48
C LYS A 25 1.45 -1.41 -23.30
N VAL A 26 1.40 -0.12 -23.57
CA VAL A 26 0.91 0.91 -22.64
C VAL A 26 -0.23 1.64 -23.34
N TRP A 27 -1.40 1.70 -22.74
CA TRP A 27 -2.58 2.36 -23.30
C TRP A 27 -2.97 3.53 -22.40
N GLY A 28 -2.93 4.75 -22.93
CA GLY A 28 -3.28 5.95 -22.20
C GLY A 28 -2.10 6.67 -21.53
N THR A 29 -2.44 7.80 -20.92
CA THR A 29 -1.52 8.73 -20.26
C THR A 29 -2.21 9.23 -19.00
N LEU A 30 -1.47 9.28 -17.88
CA LEU A 30 -1.97 9.51 -16.52
C LEU A 30 -2.90 8.40 -15.99
N PHE A 31 -3.89 8.02 -16.78
CA PHE A 31 -4.76 6.87 -16.57
C PHE A 31 -4.44 5.81 -17.62
N TYR A 32 -4.14 4.60 -17.17
CA TYR A 32 -3.72 3.50 -18.03
C TYR A 32 -4.78 2.41 -18.07
N ASP A 33 -5.08 1.88 -19.25
CA ASP A 33 -6.02 0.75 -19.35
C ASP A 33 -5.44 -0.46 -18.64
N VAL A 34 -6.27 -1.26 -17.95
CA VAL A 34 -5.84 -2.48 -17.25
C VAL A 34 -5.13 -3.53 -18.11
N GLN A 35 -5.19 -3.44 -19.44
CA GLN A 35 -4.41 -4.25 -20.38
C GLN A 35 -2.95 -3.77 -20.52
N SER A 36 -2.60 -2.63 -19.94
CA SER A 36 -1.25 -2.06 -19.98
C SER A 36 -0.28 -2.81 -19.06
N SER A 37 0.99 -2.88 -19.46
CA SER A 37 2.06 -3.32 -18.57
C SER A 37 2.27 -2.30 -17.45
N ILE A 38 2.13 -2.72 -16.19
CA ILE A 38 2.29 -1.87 -15.00
C ILE A 38 3.68 -1.21 -14.98
N CYS A 39 4.74 -1.99 -15.20
CA CYS A 39 6.11 -1.48 -15.16
C CYS A 39 6.40 -0.47 -16.28
N ARG A 40 5.91 -0.74 -17.51
CA ARG A 40 6.05 0.24 -18.60
C ARG A 40 5.18 1.46 -18.41
N ALA A 41 3.98 1.33 -17.85
CA ALA A 41 3.14 2.47 -17.47
C ALA A 41 3.81 3.33 -16.38
N ALA A 42 4.47 2.70 -15.41
CA ALA A 42 5.21 3.37 -14.35
C ALA A 42 6.42 4.15 -14.88
N MET A 43 7.21 3.57 -15.80
CA MET A 43 8.28 4.30 -16.49
C MET A 43 7.74 5.41 -17.41
N HIS A 44 6.66 5.14 -18.17
CA HIS A 44 6.00 6.15 -18.99
C HIS A 44 5.53 7.33 -18.15
N TYR A 45 4.98 7.09 -16.97
CA TYR A 45 4.59 8.15 -16.03
C TYR A 45 5.80 8.84 -15.37
N GLY A 46 6.93 8.13 -15.22
CA GLY A 46 8.17 8.65 -14.65
C GLY A 46 8.37 8.39 -13.16
N ILE A 47 7.61 7.47 -12.56
CA ILE A 47 7.76 7.13 -11.12
C ILE A 47 8.90 6.14 -10.85
N ILE A 48 9.30 5.37 -11.87
CA ILE A 48 10.46 4.48 -11.86
C ILE A 48 11.25 4.67 -13.16
N ASN A 49 12.52 4.27 -13.16
CA ASN A 49 13.38 4.27 -14.34
C ASN A 49 13.66 2.82 -14.80
N ASN A 50 14.57 2.66 -15.77
CA ASN A 50 14.90 1.33 -16.30
C ASN A 50 15.65 0.42 -15.30
N ASN A 51 16.02 0.90 -14.10
CA ASN A 51 16.52 0.04 -13.01
C ASN A 51 15.39 -0.70 -12.28
N GLY A 52 14.12 -0.39 -12.59
CA GLY A 52 12.97 -1.00 -11.95
C GLY A 52 12.61 -0.33 -10.63
N GLY A 53 11.91 -1.07 -9.76
CA GLY A 53 11.49 -0.60 -8.44
C GLY A 53 10.03 -0.91 -8.12
N LEU A 54 9.63 -0.49 -6.92
CA LEU A 54 8.30 -0.76 -6.39
C LEU A 54 7.28 0.28 -6.88
N VAL A 55 6.20 -0.20 -7.47
CA VAL A 55 5.12 0.60 -8.02
C VAL A 55 3.84 0.29 -7.27
N ASP A 56 3.16 1.30 -6.75
CA ASP A 56 1.77 1.17 -6.30
C ASP A 56 0.84 1.50 -7.45
N THR A 57 -0.28 0.80 -7.54
CA THR A 57 -1.30 1.05 -8.55
C THR A 57 -2.61 1.33 -7.88
N THR A 58 -3.44 2.14 -8.51
CA THR A 58 -4.82 2.21 -8.05
C THR A 58 -5.83 2.26 -9.15
N ARG A 59 -6.85 1.39 -9.00
CA ARG A 59 -7.89 1.17 -9.99
C ARG A 59 -8.88 2.32 -10.02
N LYS A 60 -9.33 2.64 -11.22
CA LYS A 60 -10.42 3.57 -11.50
C LYS A 60 -11.35 2.92 -12.52
N ASP A 61 -12.58 2.65 -12.11
CA ASP A 61 -13.57 2.05 -12.99
C ASP A 61 -14.20 3.09 -13.93
N LYS A 62 -14.78 2.62 -15.04
CA LYS A 62 -15.56 3.43 -15.99
C LYS A 62 -14.79 4.64 -16.54
N PHE A 63 -13.53 4.47 -16.92
CA PHE A 63 -12.75 5.53 -17.58
C PHE A 63 -13.15 5.62 -19.07
N PRO A 64 -13.47 6.80 -19.60
CA PRO A 64 -14.21 6.91 -20.88
C PRO A 64 -13.36 6.60 -22.12
N PHE A 65 -12.08 7.01 -22.14
CA PHE A 65 -11.15 6.77 -23.25
C PHE A 65 -9.70 6.99 -22.79
N PHE A 66 -8.74 6.54 -23.57
CA PHE A 66 -7.30 6.63 -23.27
C PHE A 66 -6.58 7.38 -24.39
N VAL A 67 -5.70 8.31 -24.02
CA VAL A 67 -4.98 9.18 -24.97
C VAL A 67 -3.51 8.80 -25.03
N LYS A 68 -2.98 8.61 -26.23
CA LYS A 68 -1.56 8.35 -26.46
C LYS A 68 -0.67 9.54 -26.09
N ALA A 69 0.53 9.25 -25.61
CA ALA A 69 1.63 10.18 -25.49
C ALA A 69 2.95 9.42 -25.53
N THR A 70 4.03 10.14 -25.81
CA THR A 70 5.39 9.63 -25.60
C THR A 70 6.00 10.35 -24.41
N LYS A 71 6.34 9.61 -23.37
CA LYS A 71 6.95 10.13 -22.15
C LYS A 71 8.05 9.19 -21.67
N ASN A 72 9.16 9.78 -21.21
CA ASN A 72 10.32 9.05 -20.67
C ASN A 72 10.80 7.91 -21.60
N GLY A 73 10.83 8.16 -22.91
CA GLY A 73 11.26 7.19 -23.92
C GLY A 73 10.30 6.01 -24.12
N ILE A 74 9.06 6.10 -23.65
CA ILE A 74 8.00 5.09 -23.84
C ILE A 74 6.83 5.75 -24.57
N GLU A 75 6.37 5.12 -25.65
CA GLU A 75 5.13 5.48 -26.33
C GLU A 75 3.95 4.68 -25.76
N SER A 76 2.82 5.36 -25.56
CA SER A 76 1.52 4.76 -25.25
C SER A 76 0.56 4.84 -26.44
N PHE A 77 -0.53 4.08 -26.39
CA PHE A 77 -1.55 4.00 -27.44
C PHE A 77 -2.88 4.61 -26.99
N SER A 78 -3.63 5.15 -27.95
CA SER A 78 -5.00 5.61 -27.71
C SER A 78 -5.98 4.45 -27.73
N LYS A 79 -7.05 4.54 -26.93
CA LYS A 79 -8.18 3.61 -26.94
C LYS A 79 -9.47 4.39 -26.72
N TYR A 80 -10.26 4.54 -27.78
CA TYR A 80 -11.50 5.32 -27.79
C TYR A 80 -12.71 4.48 -27.34
N LYS A 81 -12.55 3.77 -26.22
CA LYS A 81 -13.59 2.94 -25.62
C LYS A 81 -13.47 2.99 -24.11
N ALA A 82 -14.63 3.03 -23.45
CA ALA A 82 -14.69 2.96 -22.01
C ALA A 82 -14.07 1.66 -21.48
N GLY A 83 -13.32 1.77 -20.39
CA GLY A 83 -12.61 0.64 -19.79
C GLY A 83 -12.27 0.89 -18.34
N ASN A 84 -11.74 -0.14 -17.68
CA ASN A 84 -11.18 0.03 -16.35
C ASN A 84 -9.75 0.55 -16.51
N ALA A 85 -9.43 1.57 -15.72
CA ALA A 85 -8.13 2.19 -15.69
C ALA A 85 -7.40 1.88 -14.39
N PHE A 86 -6.11 2.16 -14.38
CA PHE A 86 -5.32 2.33 -13.18
C PHE A 86 -4.40 3.54 -13.30
N VAL A 87 -4.09 4.13 -12.16
CA VAL A 87 -3.00 5.10 -11.99
C VAL A 87 -1.83 4.41 -11.32
N VAL A 88 -0.65 4.99 -11.45
CA VAL A 88 0.59 4.48 -10.86
C VAL A 88 1.17 5.53 -9.91
N ALA A 89 1.71 5.10 -8.79
CA ALA A 89 2.36 5.94 -7.80
C ALA A 89 3.67 5.30 -7.33
N LYS A 90 4.64 6.15 -6.96
CA LYS A 90 5.89 5.69 -6.35
C LYS A 90 5.60 5.27 -4.91
N VAL A 91 6.14 4.13 -4.49
CA VAL A 91 6.09 3.73 -3.08
C VAL A 91 7.27 4.36 -2.35
N GLU A 92 6.98 5.35 -1.50
CA GLU A 92 7.98 5.92 -0.61
C GLU A 92 8.33 4.96 0.51
N ARG A 93 9.56 5.03 1.02
CA ARG A 93 10.00 4.29 2.19
C ARG A 93 10.17 5.28 3.34
N GLN A 94 9.59 4.98 4.49
CA GLN A 94 9.67 5.83 5.66
C GLN A 94 10.12 5.00 6.87
N SER A 95 11.21 5.43 7.50
CA SER A 95 11.59 4.90 8.81
C SER A 95 10.81 5.61 9.88
N VAL A 96 10.31 4.87 10.86
CA VAL A 96 9.51 5.40 11.97
C VAL A 96 10.06 4.89 13.30
N ASP A 97 9.61 5.46 14.41
CA ASP A 97 9.84 4.90 15.74
C ASP A 97 8.73 3.90 16.13
N CYS A 98 8.80 3.34 17.33
CA CYS A 98 7.82 2.38 17.82
C CYS A 98 6.46 3.00 18.20
N TYR A 99 6.37 4.32 18.29
CA TYR A 99 5.18 5.06 18.73
C TYR A 99 4.35 5.55 17.54
N ALA A 100 4.97 5.69 16.38
CA ALA A 100 4.33 6.15 15.15
C ALA A 100 3.03 5.39 14.84
N THR A 101 1.97 6.16 14.66
CA THR A 101 0.62 5.68 14.43
C THR A 101 0.20 5.85 12.97
N MET A 102 -0.88 5.19 12.58
CA MET A 102 -1.37 5.34 11.21
C MET A 102 -1.92 6.74 10.92
N VAL A 103 -2.55 7.38 11.91
CA VAL A 103 -3.12 8.73 11.73
C VAL A 103 -2.05 9.77 11.39
N GLU A 104 -0.83 9.60 11.91
CA GLU A 104 0.32 10.45 11.62
C GLU A 104 0.96 10.12 10.27
N ILE A 105 1.18 8.83 9.99
CA ILE A 105 1.98 8.38 8.84
C ILE A 105 1.15 8.33 7.55
N CYS A 106 -0.07 7.84 7.61
CA CYS A 106 -0.92 7.69 6.43
C CYS A 106 -2.42 7.69 6.82
N PRO A 107 -2.99 8.87 7.13
CA PRO A 107 -4.41 8.96 7.43
C PRO A 107 -5.26 8.51 6.24
N PHE A 108 -6.38 7.85 6.51
CA PHE A 108 -7.30 7.42 5.47
C PHE A 108 -7.98 8.61 4.80
N LYS A 109 -7.86 8.69 3.47
CA LYS A 109 -8.57 9.66 2.63
C LYS A 109 -9.35 8.90 1.56
N LYS A 110 -10.58 9.33 1.28
CA LYS A 110 -11.37 8.76 0.18
C LYS A 110 -10.79 9.22 -1.17
N PRO A 111 -10.76 8.36 -2.20
CA PRO A 111 -11.23 6.97 -2.20
C PRO A 111 -10.25 5.95 -1.57
N TYR A 112 -8.97 6.29 -1.48
CA TYR A 112 -7.90 5.51 -0.85
C TYR A 112 -6.67 6.41 -0.59
N SER A 113 -5.77 5.98 0.30
CA SER A 113 -4.48 6.62 0.53
C SER A 113 -3.34 5.76 -0.02
N ASN A 114 -2.43 6.36 -0.79
CA ASN A 114 -1.16 5.72 -1.16
C ASN A 114 -0.18 5.88 0.00
N CYS A 115 -0.13 4.88 0.88
CA CYS A 115 0.75 4.91 2.04
C CYS A 115 2.19 4.57 1.67
N PRO A 116 3.19 4.97 2.48
CA PRO A 116 4.56 4.51 2.33
C PRO A 116 4.71 3.03 2.70
N ARG A 117 5.89 2.46 2.42
CA ARG A 117 6.40 1.26 3.08
C ARG A 117 7.13 1.72 4.34
N VAL A 118 6.71 1.20 5.49
CA VAL A 118 7.24 1.61 6.78
C VAL A 118 8.40 0.69 7.16
N PHE A 119 9.49 1.24 7.68
CA PHE A 119 10.55 0.49 8.33
C PHE A 119 10.45 0.65 9.84
N CYS A 120 10.26 -0.47 10.53
CA CYS A 120 10.15 -0.53 11.98
C CYS A 120 11.50 -0.91 12.59
N PRO A 121 11.93 -0.22 13.66
CA PRO A 121 13.13 -0.59 14.40
C PRO A 121 12.89 -1.86 15.21
N ALA A 122 13.99 -2.42 15.74
CA ALA A 122 13.92 -3.56 16.64
C ALA A 122 13.28 -3.19 17.99
N ASN A 123 12.87 -4.21 18.74
CA ASN A 123 12.41 -4.14 20.13
C ASN A 123 11.11 -3.39 20.41
N CYS A 124 10.37 -2.94 19.38
CA CYS A 124 9.05 -2.31 19.59
C CYS A 124 8.05 -3.18 20.36
N LYS A 125 8.24 -4.51 20.40
CA LYS A 125 7.41 -5.43 21.21
C LYS A 125 7.38 -5.02 22.68
N ASN A 126 8.52 -4.58 23.22
CA ASN A 126 8.70 -4.34 24.66
C ASN A 126 8.22 -2.95 25.10
N GLU A 127 7.87 -2.08 24.16
CA GLU A 127 7.28 -0.77 24.49
C GLU A 127 5.98 -0.94 25.28
N PRO A 128 5.70 -0.11 26.29
CA PRO A 128 4.47 -0.22 27.06
C PRO A 128 3.25 0.18 26.21
N SER A 129 2.12 -0.49 26.46
CA SER A 129 0.89 -0.27 25.70
C SER A 129 0.33 1.15 25.80
N TYR A 130 0.64 1.89 26.87
CA TYR A 130 0.23 3.28 27.00
C TYR A 130 0.92 4.23 25.99
N TRP A 131 2.18 3.95 25.62
CA TRP A 131 2.91 4.74 24.60
C TRP A 131 2.76 4.18 23.19
N ALA A 132 2.60 2.86 23.06
CA ALA A 132 2.42 2.19 21.78
C ALA A 132 1.22 1.24 21.82
N PRO A 133 -0.01 1.78 21.78
CA PRO A 133 -1.23 0.98 21.90
C PRO A 133 -1.44 0.12 20.66
N VAL A 134 -2.10 -1.03 20.84
CA VAL A 134 -2.59 -1.88 19.76
C VAL A 134 -4.05 -2.17 20.02
N VAL A 135 -4.93 -1.65 19.18
CA VAL A 135 -6.39 -1.81 19.36
C VAL A 135 -6.95 -2.54 18.15
N GLY A 136 -7.53 -3.72 18.39
CA GLY A 136 -8.08 -4.60 17.37
C GLY A 136 -7.17 -5.76 16.96
N ASN A 137 -7.64 -6.50 15.95
CA ASN A 137 -7.02 -7.72 15.44
C ASN A 137 -7.32 -7.83 13.95
N SER A 138 -6.30 -8.08 13.14
CA SER A 138 -6.34 -8.07 11.66
C SER A 138 -6.69 -6.72 11.02
N PHE A 139 -7.49 -5.91 11.70
CA PHE A 139 -7.78 -4.50 11.45
C PHE A 139 -7.50 -3.77 12.75
N TYR A 140 -6.66 -2.74 12.68
CA TYR A 140 -6.27 -1.93 13.83
C TYR A 140 -6.88 -0.53 13.69
N THR A 141 -7.18 0.11 14.81
CA THR A 141 -7.57 1.54 14.78
C THR A 141 -6.38 2.37 14.32
N ASP A 142 -6.62 3.51 13.66
CA ASP A 142 -5.54 4.37 13.15
C ASP A 142 -4.65 5.01 14.23
N SER A 143 -5.09 5.00 15.49
CA SER A 143 -4.31 5.38 16.68
C SER A 143 -3.40 4.28 17.20
N SER A 144 -3.42 3.08 16.64
CA SER A 144 -2.51 2.00 17.03
C SER A 144 -1.11 2.21 16.46
N SER A 145 -0.07 1.83 17.22
CA SER A 145 1.32 1.79 16.76
C SER A 145 1.46 0.84 15.56
N ILE A 146 2.01 1.33 14.46
CA ILE A 146 2.19 0.54 13.23
C ILE A 146 3.10 -0.66 13.50
N CYS A 147 4.23 -0.44 14.19
CA CYS A 147 5.25 -1.45 14.41
C CYS A 147 4.79 -2.53 15.41
N ARG A 148 4.14 -2.14 16.51
CA ARG A 148 3.57 -3.14 17.43
C ARG A 148 2.39 -3.88 16.82
N ALA A 149 1.54 -3.22 16.03
CA ALA A 149 0.48 -3.90 15.30
C ALA A 149 1.04 -4.91 14.28
N ALA A 150 2.17 -4.61 13.64
CA ALA A 150 2.85 -5.52 12.71
C ALA A 150 3.43 -6.76 13.42
N ILE A 151 4.06 -6.59 14.58
CA ILE A 151 4.52 -7.71 15.42
C ILE A 151 3.33 -8.52 15.93
N HIS A 152 2.28 -7.85 16.43
CA HIS A 152 1.04 -8.49 16.90
C HIS A 152 0.39 -9.32 15.79
N ALA A 153 0.37 -8.81 14.56
CA ALA A 153 -0.13 -9.53 13.38
C ALA A 153 0.77 -10.70 12.94
N GLY A 154 2.01 -10.78 13.43
CA GLY A 154 3.02 -11.75 12.98
C GLY A 154 3.59 -11.42 11.61
N VAL A 155 3.46 -10.16 11.17
CA VAL A 155 3.94 -9.66 9.87
C VAL A 155 5.45 -9.44 9.88
N ILE A 156 5.99 -8.99 11.02
CA ILE A 156 7.43 -8.89 11.29
C ILE A 156 7.74 -9.49 12.66
N GLN A 157 9.00 -9.85 12.89
CA GLN A 157 9.49 -10.32 14.18
C GLN A 157 9.91 -9.13 15.07
N ALA A 158 10.27 -9.41 16.33
CA ALA A 158 10.72 -8.39 17.28
C ALA A 158 12.01 -7.66 16.84
N GLY A 159 12.77 -8.22 15.91
CA GLY A 159 13.95 -7.57 15.30
C GLY A 159 13.63 -6.40 14.37
N GLY A 160 12.35 -6.10 14.12
CA GLY A 160 11.93 -5.02 13.23
C GLY A 160 11.91 -5.46 11.76
N GLY A 161 11.90 -4.48 10.86
CA GLY A 161 11.90 -4.69 9.41
C GLY A 161 10.84 -3.89 8.66
N TYR A 162 10.72 -4.19 7.36
CA TYR A 162 9.76 -3.50 6.50
C TYR A 162 8.34 -4.05 6.62
N VAL A 163 7.37 -3.14 6.63
CA VAL A 163 5.93 -3.42 6.72
C VAL A 163 5.20 -2.62 5.64
N ASP A 164 4.30 -3.28 4.92
CA ASP A 164 3.35 -2.60 4.05
C ASP A 164 2.06 -2.31 4.84
N VAL A 165 1.57 -1.07 4.76
CA VAL A 165 0.37 -0.62 5.47
C VAL A 165 -0.74 -0.23 4.49
N LEU A 166 -1.98 -0.42 4.91
CA LEU A 166 -3.18 -0.06 4.16
C LEU A 166 -4.12 0.74 5.05
N ALA A 167 -4.30 2.01 4.73
CA ALA A 167 -5.32 2.85 5.35
C ALA A 167 -6.71 2.44 4.85
N LEU A 168 -7.66 2.35 5.77
CA LEU A 168 -9.03 1.95 5.52
C LEU A 168 -9.99 2.86 6.29
N ASP A 169 -11.25 2.87 5.87
CA ASP A 169 -12.31 3.48 6.65
C ASP A 169 -12.49 2.75 8.00
N LYS A 170 -13.16 3.41 8.93
CA LYS A 170 -13.37 2.91 10.28
C LYS A 170 -14.30 1.70 10.31
N LYS A 171 -14.09 0.82 11.29
CA LYS A 171 -15.03 -0.26 11.62
C LYS A 171 -15.88 0.13 12.82
N LYS A 172 -17.09 -0.44 12.89
CA LYS A 172 -17.98 -0.26 14.05
C LYS A 172 -17.42 -0.87 15.33
N SER A 173 -16.64 -1.95 15.23
CA SER A 173 -16.05 -2.62 16.39
C SER A 173 -14.73 -3.30 16.03
N TYR A 174 -13.88 -3.40 17.05
CA TYR A 174 -12.57 -4.02 17.03
C TYR A 174 -12.47 -4.98 18.21
N VAL A 175 -11.96 -6.18 17.94
CA VAL A 175 -11.78 -7.22 18.94
C VAL A 175 -10.30 -7.32 19.28
N GLY A 176 -9.98 -7.16 20.55
CA GLY A 176 -8.65 -7.34 21.11
C GLY A 176 -8.35 -8.82 21.41
N VAL A 177 -7.10 -9.23 21.19
CA VAL A 177 -6.63 -10.61 21.42
C VAL A 177 -5.15 -10.59 21.85
N LEU A 178 -4.70 -11.64 22.54
CA LEU A 178 -3.28 -11.87 22.76
C LEU A 178 -2.69 -12.62 21.55
N LYS A 179 -1.78 -11.98 20.82
CA LYS A 179 -1.02 -12.64 19.73
C LYS A 179 0.43 -12.19 19.70
N ASN A 180 1.32 -13.13 19.39
CA ASN A 180 2.76 -12.89 19.26
C ASN A 180 3.38 -12.20 20.50
N GLY A 181 2.77 -12.39 21.68
CA GLY A 181 3.17 -11.78 22.95
C GLY A 181 2.83 -10.30 23.08
N ILE A 182 1.85 -9.80 22.32
CA ILE A 182 1.27 -8.46 22.49
C ILE A 182 -0.23 -8.64 22.74
N GLN A 183 -0.74 -8.03 23.82
CA GLN A 183 -2.17 -7.97 24.08
C GLN A 183 -2.74 -6.75 23.34
N SER A 184 -3.70 -6.98 22.43
CA SER A 184 -4.46 -5.88 21.85
C SER A 184 -5.79 -5.65 22.57
N GLU A 185 -6.29 -4.42 22.50
CA GLU A 185 -7.52 -4.00 23.15
C GLU A 185 -8.74 -4.07 22.22
N SER A 186 -9.91 -4.29 22.81
CA SER A 186 -11.20 -4.18 22.11
C SER A 186 -11.72 -2.76 22.17
N LYS A 187 -12.35 -2.27 21.10
CA LYS A 187 -12.97 -0.94 21.07
C LYS A 187 -14.22 -0.93 20.19
N SER A 188 -15.28 -0.30 20.68
CA SER A 188 -16.54 -0.15 19.97
C SER A 188 -16.75 1.31 19.58
N ASN A 189 -17.26 1.51 18.36
CA ASN A 189 -17.53 2.81 17.74
C ASN A 189 -16.39 3.84 17.86
N PRO A 190 -15.12 3.49 17.60
CA PRO A 190 -14.07 4.49 17.65
C PRO A 190 -14.22 5.53 16.53
N GLU A 191 -13.73 6.73 16.83
CA GLU A 191 -13.42 7.76 15.83
C GLU A 191 -12.09 7.42 15.12
N GLY A 192 -11.79 8.14 14.05
CA GLY A 192 -10.64 7.84 13.20
C GLY A 192 -10.87 6.68 12.24
N GLY A 193 -9.93 6.46 11.33
CA GLY A 193 -9.92 5.38 10.35
C GLY A 193 -9.44 4.05 10.94
N SER A 194 -9.07 3.13 10.06
CA SER A 194 -8.46 1.86 10.43
C SER A 194 -7.31 1.51 9.51
N PHE A 195 -6.52 0.50 9.87
CA PHE A 195 -5.50 0.00 8.98
C PHE A 195 -5.25 -1.49 9.09
N ARG A 196 -4.57 -2.00 8.06
CA ARG A 196 -4.02 -3.35 8.03
C ARG A 196 -2.54 -3.29 7.71
N VAL A 197 -1.81 -4.28 8.21
CA VAL A 197 -0.38 -4.49 8.00
C VAL A 197 -0.17 -5.76 7.18
N PHE A 198 0.86 -5.77 6.34
CA PHE A 198 1.18 -6.87 5.45
C PHE A 198 2.69 -7.10 5.42
N ALA A 199 3.08 -8.37 5.33
CA ALA A 199 4.46 -8.77 5.13
C ALA A 199 4.95 -8.32 3.75
N VAL A 200 6.15 -7.78 3.73
CA VAL A 200 6.86 -7.47 2.49
C VAL A 200 7.38 -8.79 1.92
N ARG A 201 6.93 -9.15 0.71
CA ARG A 201 7.53 -10.23 -0.06
C ARG A 201 8.65 -9.63 -0.90
N GLU A 202 9.86 -10.11 -0.68
CA GLU A 202 11.03 -9.81 -1.54
C GLU A 202 11.02 -10.67 -2.80
#